data_AF-W7PG43-F1
#
_entry.id   AF-W7PG43-F1
#
_cell.length_a   1.000
_cell.length_b   1.000
_cell.length_c   1.000
_cell.angle_alpha   90.00
_cell.angle_beta   90.00
_cell.angle_gamma   90.00
#
_symmetry.space_group_name_H-M   'P 1'
#
loop_
_entity.id
_entity.type
_entity.pdbx_description
1 polymer ?
#
loop_
_entity_poly.entity_id
_entity_poly.type
_entity_poly.pdbx_seq_one_letter_code
_entity_poly.pdbx_strand_id
1 'polypeptide(L)'
;MPALKKQRIDLRLTDEDKTMIEEAAAMTNQTITQFMVNSASERAAEVIEQHRRLVLNEASWNAVMDAIDNPPEPNERLKRAAKRLRNME
;
A
#
# COMPACT_ATOMS: atom_id res chain seq x y z
N MET A 1 13.77 -24.83 0.16
CA MET A 1 12.72 -25.32 1.09
C MET A 1 11.64 -24.26 1.14
N PRO A 2 10.35 -24.58 0.94
CA PRO A 2 9.29 -23.58 1.05
C PRO A 2 9.26 -23.03 2.48
N ALA A 3 9.05 -21.71 2.62
CA ALA A 3 9.00 -21.06 3.92
C ALA A 3 7.83 -21.62 4.75
N LEU A 4 8.07 -21.91 6.03
CA LEU A 4 7.04 -22.40 6.94
C LEU A 4 5.98 -21.30 7.17
N LYS A 5 4.73 -21.57 6.81
CA LYS A 5 3.58 -20.70 7.11
C LYS A 5 3.25 -20.78 8.61
N LYS A 6 3.76 -19.82 9.39
CA LYS A 6 3.64 -19.80 10.88
C LYS A 6 2.49 -18.95 11.42
N GLN A 7 1.89 -18.11 10.58
CA GLN A 7 0.87 -17.13 10.97
C GLN A 7 -0.51 -17.59 10.52
N ARG A 8 -1.55 -17.28 11.30
CA ARG A 8 -2.95 -17.65 11.02
C ARG A 8 -3.84 -16.42 11.08
N ILE A 9 -4.83 -16.39 10.19
CA ILE A 9 -5.91 -15.39 10.19
C ILE A 9 -7.20 -16.18 10.42
N ASP A 10 -7.90 -15.87 11.50
CA ASP A 10 -9.20 -16.45 11.82
C ASP A 10 -10.31 -15.49 11.32
N LEU A 11 -11.23 -16.00 10.50
CA LEU A 11 -12.29 -15.21 9.87
C LEU A 11 -13.67 -15.75 10.26
N ARG A 12 -14.65 -14.85 10.39
CA ARG A 12 -16.07 -15.19 10.48
C ARG A 12 -16.75 -14.68 9.22
N LEU A 13 -17.55 -15.54 8.60
CA LEU A 13 -18.21 -15.32 7.32
C LEU A 13 -19.69 -15.66 7.48
N THR A 14 -20.52 -15.07 6.63
CA THR A 14 -21.88 -15.56 6.43
C THR A 14 -21.87 -16.84 5.60
N ASP A 15 -22.97 -17.59 5.59
CA ASP A 15 -23.11 -18.78 4.74
C ASP A 15 -23.05 -18.43 3.24
N GLU A 16 -23.56 -17.25 2.88
CA GLU A 16 -23.53 -16.71 1.51
C GLU A 16 -22.09 -16.43 1.06
N ASP A 17 -21.31 -15.70 1.88
CA ASP A 17 -19.91 -15.41 1.59
C ASP A 17 -19.10 -16.71 1.43
N LYS A 18 -19.33 -17.67 2.31
CA LYS A 18 -18.64 -18.96 2.29
C LYS A 18 -18.91 -19.70 0.98
N THR A 19 -20.17 -19.78 0.57
CA THR A 19 -20.60 -20.50 -0.65
C THR A 19 -19.99 -19.85 -1.89
N MET A 20 -20.01 -18.51 -1.96
CA MET A 20 -19.43 -17.75 -3.07
C MET A 20 -17.91 -17.97 -3.19
N ILE A 21 -17.20 -17.95 -2.05
CA ILE A 21 -15.75 -18.20 -2.02
C ILE A 21 -15.43 -19.64 -2.43
N GLU A 22 -16.21 -20.62 -1.98
CA GLU A 22 -16.04 -22.03 -2.35
C GLU A 22 -16.20 -22.26 -3.86
N GLU A 23 -17.23 -21.65 -4.45
CA GLU A 23 -17.48 -21.71 -5.89
C GLU A 23 -16.34 -21.07 -6.69
N ALA A 24 -15.88 -19.87 -6.31
CA ALA A 24 -14.77 -19.20 -6.98
C ALA A 24 -13.44 -19.96 -6.86
N ALA A 25 -13.17 -20.56 -5.70
CA ALA A 25 -12.00 -21.40 -5.48
C ALA A 25 -12.06 -22.66 -6.38
N ALA A 26 -13.22 -23.29 -6.50
CA ALA A 26 -13.42 -24.43 -7.39
C ALA A 26 -13.22 -24.07 -8.87
N MET A 27 -13.77 -22.94 -9.33
CA MET A 27 -13.60 -22.45 -10.71
C MET A 27 -12.14 -22.17 -11.09
N THR A 28 -11.31 -21.81 -10.11
CA THR A 28 -9.89 -21.51 -10.30
C THR A 28 -8.97 -22.69 -10.00
N ASN A 29 -9.52 -23.88 -9.71
CA ASN A 29 -8.77 -25.07 -9.27
C ASN A 29 -7.86 -24.80 -8.06
N GLN A 30 -8.34 -24.01 -7.11
CA GLN A 30 -7.64 -23.67 -5.88
C GLN A 30 -8.36 -24.21 -4.66
N THR A 31 -7.62 -24.46 -3.57
CA THR A 31 -8.27 -24.64 -2.26
C THR A 31 -8.81 -23.31 -1.76
N ILE A 32 -9.84 -23.31 -0.90
CA ILE A 32 -10.40 -22.10 -0.28
C ILE A 32 -9.29 -21.24 0.36
N THR A 33 -8.38 -21.88 1.10
CA THR A 33 -7.25 -21.17 1.75
C THR A 33 -6.32 -20.53 0.72
N GLN A 34 -6.03 -21.22 -0.38
CA GLN A 34 -5.17 -20.67 -1.43
C GLN A 34 -5.84 -19.50 -2.13
N PHE A 35 -7.11 -19.65 -2.50
CA PHE A 35 -7.90 -18.58 -3.11
C PHE A 35 -7.95 -17.35 -2.20
N MET A 36 -8.31 -17.52 -0.94
CA MET A 36 -8.41 -16.42 0.02
C MET A 36 -7.07 -15.70 0.24
N VAL A 37 -5.97 -16.45 0.43
CA VAL A 37 -4.65 -15.84 0.65
C VAL A 37 -4.16 -15.12 -0.60
N ASN A 38 -4.37 -15.69 -1.79
CA ASN A 38 -3.97 -15.06 -3.04
C ASN A 38 -4.76 -13.78 -3.29
N SER A 39 -6.10 -13.84 -3.23
CA SER A 39 -6.98 -12.68 -3.41
C SER A 39 -6.68 -11.56 -2.42
N ALA A 40 -6.45 -11.90 -1.14
CA ALA A 40 -6.08 -10.91 -0.13
C ALA A 40 -4.70 -10.30 -0.39
N SER A 41 -3.73 -11.11 -0.82
CA SER A 41 -2.36 -10.64 -1.11
C SER A 41 -2.31 -9.73 -2.34
N GLU A 42 -3.02 -10.09 -3.41
CA GLU A 42 -3.15 -9.29 -4.62
C GLU A 42 -3.78 -7.93 -4.30
N ARG A 43 -4.92 -7.94 -3.58
CA ARG A 43 -5.59 -6.69 -3.20
C ARG A 43 -4.73 -5.85 -2.26
N ALA A 44 -4.02 -6.46 -1.32
CA ALA A 44 -3.10 -5.75 -0.45
C ALA A 44 -1.97 -5.08 -1.23
N ALA A 45 -1.39 -5.77 -2.22
CA ALA A 45 -0.36 -5.21 -3.08
C ALA A 45 -0.86 -4.00 -3.87
N GLU A 46 -2.07 -4.09 -4.46
CA GLU A 46 -2.70 -2.96 -5.16
C GLU A 46 -2.91 -1.75 -4.25
N VAL A 47 -3.44 -1.95 -3.04
CA VAL A 47 -3.70 -0.86 -2.09
C VAL A 47 -2.39 -0.19 -1.65
N ILE A 48 -1.36 -0.99 -1.33
CA ILE A 48 -0.04 -0.48 -0.96
C ILE A 48 0.54 0.35 -2.10
N GLU A 49 0.43 -0.15 -3.34
CA GLU A 49 1.00 0.50 -4.50
C GLU A 49 0.26 1.79 -4.87
N GLN A 50 -1.07 1.80 -4.78
CA GLN A 50 -1.89 3.00 -4.93
C GLN A 50 -1.54 4.07 -3.89
N HIS A 51 -1.20 3.66 -2.66
CA HIS A 51 -0.83 4.59 -1.61
C HIS A 51 0.59 5.14 -1.76
N ARG A 52 1.52 4.33 -2.30
CA ARG A 52 2.93 4.72 -2.47
C ARG A 52 3.19 5.51 -3.74
N ARG A 53 2.40 5.30 -4.80
CA ARG A 53 2.58 6.00 -6.07
C ARG A 53 1.81 7.31 -6.10
N LEU A 54 2.53 8.42 -6.24
CA LEU A 54 1.96 9.71 -6.60
C LEU A 54 1.90 9.80 -8.13
N VAL A 55 0.71 9.62 -8.69
CA VAL A 55 0.47 9.86 -10.12
C VAL A 55 0.18 11.34 -10.30
N LEU A 56 1.10 12.05 -10.96
CA LEU A 56 0.99 13.48 -11.21
C LEU A 56 0.31 13.72 -12.57
N ASN A 57 -0.56 14.73 -12.64
CA ASN A 57 -0.94 15.30 -13.93
C ASN A 57 0.21 16.17 -14.47
N GLU A 58 0.11 16.60 -15.72
CA GLU A 58 1.17 17.36 -16.40
C GLU A 58 1.56 18.65 -15.66
N ALA A 59 0.58 19.40 -15.14
CA ALA A 59 0.86 20.63 -14.39
C ALA A 59 1.62 20.35 -13.09
N SER A 60 1.23 19.33 -12.34
CA SER A 60 1.92 18.91 -11.12
C SER A 60 3.30 18.32 -11.42
N TRP A 61 3.44 17.57 -12.52
CA TRP A 61 4.72 17.04 -12.97
C TRP A 61 5.70 18.17 -13.27
N ASN A 62 5.29 19.15 -14.07
CA ASN A 62 6.11 20.31 -14.41
C ASN A 62 6.50 21.11 -13.17
N ALA A 63 5.58 21.31 -12.22
CA ALA A 63 5.89 21.99 -10.96
C ALA A 63 6.90 21.22 -10.10
N VAL A 64 6.83 19.89 -10.07
CA VAL A 64 7.80 19.05 -9.35
C VAL A 64 9.16 19.08 -10.05
N MET A 65 9.21 18.98 -11.37
CA MET A 65 10.46 19.06 -12.13
C MET A 65 11.13 20.42 -11.97
N ASP A 66 10.38 21.52 -12.08
CA ASP A 66 10.91 22.87 -11.86
C ASP A 66 11.45 23.04 -10.44
N ALA A 67 10.77 22.51 -9.41
CA ALA A 67 11.26 22.55 -8.04
C ALA A 67 12.53 21.69 -7.81
N ILE A 68 12.77 20.67 -8.63
CA ILE A 68 14.01 19.86 -8.60
C ILE A 68 15.14 20.57 -9.34
N ASP A 69 14.86 21.14 -10.52
CA ASP A 69 15.84 21.83 -11.35
C ASP A 69 16.24 23.19 -10.76
N ASN A 70 15.28 23.87 -10.11
CA ASN A 70 15.42 25.19 -9.49
C ASN A 70 14.99 25.13 -8.00
N PRO A 71 15.77 24.47 -7.13
CA PRO A 71 15.39 24.27 -5.74
C PRO A 71 15.30 25.62 -5.00
N PRO A 72 14.14 25.97 -4.41
CA PRO A 72 13.98 27.23 -3.70
C PRO A 72 14.71 27.20 -2.35
N GLU A 73 15.18 28.36 -1.89
CA GLU A 73 15.75 28.43 -0.54
C GLU A 73 14.69 28.14 0.54
N PRO A 74 15.06 27.42 1.61
CA PRO A 74 14.18 27.21 2.76
C PRO A 74 13.67 28.53 3.32
N ASN A 75 12.36 28.65 3.50
CA ASN A 75 11.79 29.86 4.09
C ASN A 75 12.10 29.99 5.60
N GLU A 76 11.93 31.19 6.15
CA GLU A 76 12.23 31.48 7.56
C GLU A 76 11.42 30.64 8.56
N ARG A 77 10.23 30.17 8.17
CA ARG A 77 9.43 29.27 9.01
C ARG A 77 10.05 27.87 9.08
N LEU A 78 10.52 27.34 7.96
CA LEU A 78 11.21 26.05 7.88
C LEU A 78 12.57 26.11 8.61
N LYS A 79 13.36 27.18 8.41
CA LYS A 79 14.62 27.41 9.14
C LYS A 79 14.41 27.43 10.67
N ARG A 80 13.37 28.11 11.15
CA ARG A 80 13.03 28.14 12.59
C ARG A 80 12.61 26.77 13.12
N ALA A 81 11.81 26.02 12.37
CA ALA A 81 11.39 24.67 12.76
C ALA A 81 12.59 23.71 12.88
N ALA A 82 13.51 23.74 11.90
CA ALA A 82 14.73 22.93 11.93
C ALA A 82 15.65 23.30 13.12
N LYS A 83 15.80 24.58 13.45
CA LYS A 83 16.54 25.02 14.64
C LYS A 83 15.92 24.49 15.94
N ARG A 84 14.59 24.46 16.05
CA ARG A 84 13.90 23.93 17.23
C ARG A 84 14.13 22.42 17.39
N LEU A 85 14.09 21.65 16.31
CA LEU A 85 14.36 20.21 16.33
C LEU A 85 15.76 19.91 16.87
N ARG A 86 16.78 20.61 16.35
CA ARG A 86 18.18 20.44 16.77
C ARG A 86 18.43 20.83 18.23
N ASN A 87 17.66 21.78 18.76
CA ASN A 87 17.79 22.20 20.16
C ASN A 87 17.03 21.28 21.14
N MET A 88 16.30 20.28 20.62
CA MET A 88 15.55 19.29 21.39
C MET A 88 16.30 17.96 21.56
N GLU A 89 17.33 17.73 20.74
CA GLU A 89 18.34 16.66 20.87
C GLU A 89 19.49 17.12 21.78
#